data_AF-A0A2W6E2L0-F1
#
_entry.id   AF-A0A2W6E2L0-F1
#
_cell.length_a   1.000
_cell.length_b   1.000
_cell.length_c   1.000
_cell.angle_alpha   90.00
_cell.angle_beta   90.00
_cell.angle_gamma   90.00
#
_symmetry.space_group_name_H-M   'P 1'
#
loop_
_entity.id
_entity.type
_entity.pdbx_description
1 polymer ?
#
loop_
_entity_poly.entity_id
_entity_poly.type
_entity_poly.pdbx_seq_one_letter_code
_entity_poly.pdbx_strand_id
1 'polypeptide(L)'
;MITIVLLVGAVLAVGMAVFEWRRKDRLTAVLLTVAAVVLTALVSLVLPILALVCAAGPLYHRWGHGASVVTRWGASSRRRHGVASTFHIVRHAGFLAMRRKATTVRPSTRELTRWQRLQIRTHHFAVPLCRSGLLRVWASIEDVVLVFGAPRKGKSGLLAGRIIDAPGAVLVTSTRTDLYDITHGLRANRGPVFVFNPTGLGDLPTTVTFDPLTGCTDPVTAYERATDLVAGASHSGGSNDGDRKQWEGQARRVLTALLHAAALGGLAMHDVQQWVATPDTASREVMRLLRRSPSAAAYVPDAEQFLTTNDRTRSSITSTIAPCLGWLANPDARAAATGATPLDVVGLLRTGATVYLLGAQESQVAPLVAALTGHIAREARRIAARAPSGRLCPPLTLVLDEAALICPVPLESWTADMGGRGVHIIAAFQSRAQLISRWGATGARVILGNAGAVVLFCQGDDTEDLTHWSTLTGDRDEPVTTTDQRGRVTSRSTRKVPVITAAQLANLPKGRVVVLHSGMPPVLGWARMAWKRRDVRTHARATRRATQAVVAAAEQVTHAAQPTAGRLTRALRRITSRRPAPSAPNAPAPDNAPVSPRPWVVDTHGTTTPTTNGDRPADHTTH
;
A
#
# COMPACT_ATOMS: atom_id res chain seq x y z
N MET A 1 19.08 62.80 16.76
CA MET A 1 19.01 64.27 16.98
C MET A 1 18.07 64.65 18.11
N ILE A 2 16.81 64.22 18.13
CA ILE A 2 15.82 64.62 19.15
C ILE A 2 16.28 64.32 20.59
N THR A 3 16.85 63.14 20.87
CA THR A 3 17.36 62.78 22.21
C THR A 3 18.50 63.68 22.69
N ILE A 4 19.37 64.12 21.77
CA ILE A 4 20.50 65.01 22.08
C ILE A 4 19.96 66.41 22.40
N VAL A 5 18.98 66.90 21.63
CA VAL A 5 18.31 68.19 21.89
C VAL A 5 17.60 68.19 23.25
N LEU A 6 16.90 67.11 23.61
CA LEU A 6 16.23 66.97 24.90
C LEU A 6 17.22 66.90 26.07
N LEU A 7 18.35 66.22 25.92
CA LEU A 7 19.39 66.13 26.95
C LEU A 7 20.10 67.48 27.16
N VAL A 8 20.45 68.17 26.08
CA VAL A 8 21.04 69.51 26.14
C VAL A 8 20.04 70.51 26.75
N GLY A 9 18.77 70.43 26.37
CA GLY A 9 17.69 71.23 26.97
C GLY A 9 17.52 70.98 28.46
N ALA A 10 17.60 69.72 28.92
CA ALA A 10 17.53 69.38 30.35
C ALA A 10 18.71 69.98 31.13
N VAL A 11 19.94 69.86 30.62
CA VAL A 11 21.15 70.40 31.25
C VAL A 11 21.10 71.93 31.33
N LEU A 12 20.65 72.60 30.26
CA LEU A 12 20.47 74.05 30.25
C LEU A 12 19.37 74.50 31.23
N ALA A 13 18.26 73.77 31.31
CA ALA A 13 17.18 74.07 32.26
C ALA A 13 17.65 73.93 33.72
N VAL A 14 18.46 72.91 34.05
CA VAL A 14 19.09 72.78 35.38
C VAL A 14 20.06 73.93 35.65
N GLY A 15 20.90 74.29 34.68
CA GLY A 15 21.84 75.40 34.80
C GLY A 15 21.14 76.74 35.07
N MET A 16 20.05 77.02 34.34
CA MET A 16 19.25 78.22 34.54
C MET A 16 18.45 78.19 35.84
N ALA A 17 17.94 77.04 36.27
CA ALA A 17 17.26 76.89 37.56
C ALA A 17 18.21 77.22 38.74
N VAL A 18 19.46 76.74 38.69
CA VAL A 18 20.47 77.04 39.71
C VAL A 18 20.86 78.51 39.70
N PHE A 19 20.93 79.13 38.52
CA PHE A 19 21.22 80.55 38.38
C PHE A 19 20.11 81.43 38.98
N GLU A 20 18.84 81.18 38.64
CA GLU A 20 17.71 81.95 39.17
C GLU A 20 17.48 81.72 40.67
N TRP A 21 17.78 80.52 41.18
CA TRP A 21 17.78 80.24 42.61
C TRP A 21 18.76 81.14 43.38
N ARG A 22 19.93 81.43 42.80
CA ARG A 22 20.92 82.35 43.39
C ARG A 22 20.45 83.82 43.36
N ARG A 23 19.58 84.18 42.42
CA ARG A 23 18.93 85.51 42.34
C ARG A 23 17.74 85.70 43.29
N LYS A 24 17.39 84.67 44.08
CA LYS A 24 16.25 84.61 45.03
C LYS A 24 14.86 84.61 44.37
N ASP A 25 14.75 84.48 43.04
CA ASP A 25 13.46 84.29 42.40
C ASP A 25 13.07 82.80 42.42
N ARG A 26 12.33 82.42 43.47
CA ARG A 26 12.04 81.01 43.77
C ARG A 26 11.02 80.39 42.82
N LEU A 27 10.13 81.18 42.23
CA LEU A 27 9.04 80.69 41.38
C LEU A 27 9.57 80.20 40.03
N THR A 28 10.42 81.00 39.38
CA THR A 28 11.05 80.67 38.10
C THR A 28 12.04 79.51 38.24
N ALA A 29 12.81 79.47 39.33
CA ALA A 29 13.72 78.36 39.62
C ALA A 29 12.97 77.02 39.81
N VAL A 30 11.83 77.01 40.50
CA VAL A 30 11.00 75.79 40.66
C VAL A 30 10.43 75.34 39.32
N LEU A 31 9.88 76.26 38.50
CA LEU A 31 9.36 75.94 37.16
C LEU A 31 10.43 75.34 36.24
N LEU A 32 11.64 75.91 36.22
CA LEU A 32 12.76 75.41 35.42
C LEU A 32 13.25 74.04 35.92
N THR A 33 13.21 73.79 37.23
CA THR A 33 13.54 72.48 37.81
C THR A 33 12.51 71.43 37.41
N VAL A 34 11.21 71.75 37.42
CA VAL A 34 10.15 70.87 36.95
C VAL A 34 10.31 70.57 35.46
N ALA A 35 10.61 71.58 34.63
CA ALA A 35 10.87 71.40 33.21
C ALA A 35 12.07 70.48 32.95
N ALA A 36 13.16 70.62 33.73
CA ALA A 36 14.31 69.72 33.66
C ALA A 36 13.96 68.28 34.03
N VAL A 37 13.16 68.06 35.08
CA VAL A 37 12.69 66.72 35.47
C VAL A 37 11.85 66.08 34.37
N VAL A 38 10.93 66.84 33.75
CA VAL A 38 10.09 66.35 32.65
C VAL A 38 10.92 66.01 31.40
N LEU A 39 11.88 66.84 31.03
CA LEU A 39 12.79 66.59 29.91
C LEU A 39 13.65 65.34 30.16
N THR A 40 14.15 65.16 31.38
CA THR A 40 14.96 64.00 31.76
C THR A 40 14.12 62.71 31.76
N ALA A 41 12.87 62.79 32.24
CA ALA A 41 11.91 61.68 32.17
C ALA A 41 11.60 61.28 30.72
N LEU A 42 11.39 62.24 29.82
CA LEU A 42 11.19 61.99 28.39
C LEU A 42 12.39 61.29 27.75
N VAL A 43 13.62 61.71 28.06
CA VAL A 43 14.84 61.04 27.58
C VAL A 43 14.93 59.60 28.09
N SER A 44 14.61 59.37 29.36
CA SER A 44 14.61 58.03 29.97
C SER A 44 13.56 57.08 29.37
N LEU A 45 12.49 57.62 28.78
CA LEU A 45 11.46 56.84 28.08
C LEU A 45 11.84 56.52 26.62
N VAL A 46 12.54 57.44 25.94
CA VAL A 46 12.92 57.29 24.52
C VAL A 46 14.13 56.37 24.33
N LEU A 47 15.13 56.40 25.23
CA LEU A 47 16.32 55.56 25.17
C LEU A 47 16.04 54.04 25.14
N PRO A 48 15.19 53.47 26.02
CA PRO A 48 14.89 52.03 25.98
C PRO A 48 14.13 51.63 24.72
N ILE A 49 13.27 52.48 24.18
CA ILE A 49 12.56 52.23 22.91
C ILE A 49 13.55 52.20 21.75
N LEU A 50 14.49 53.16 21.70
CA LEU A 50 15.53 53.19 20.68
C LEU A 50 16.45 51.97 20.79
N ALA A 51 16.83 51.56 22.00
CA ALA A 51 17.62 50.36 22.25
C ALA A 51 16.87 49.09 21.82
N LEU A 52 15.55 49.01 22.08
CA LEU A 52 14.70 47.91 21.63
C LEU A 52 14.63 47.85 20.11
N VAL A 53 14.45 48.98 19.42
CA VAL A 53 14.40 49.05 17.95
C VAL A 53 15.75 48.70 17.34
N CYS A 54 16.86 49.21 17.89
CA CYS A 54 18.22 48.88 17.47
C CYS A 54 18.61 47.42 17.73
N ALA A 55 18.06 46.78 18.76
CA ALA A 55 18.24 45.36 19.02
C ALA A 55 17.31 44.49 18.15
N ALA A 56 16.08 44.94 17.92
CA ALA A 56 15.07 44.24 17.14
C ALA A 56 15.39 44.26 15.64
N GLY A 57 15.96 45.35 15.10
CA GLY A 57 16.31 45.47 13.68
C GLY A 57 17.26 44.37 13.17
N PRO A 58 18.41 44.11 13.83
CA PRO A 58 19.33 43.02 13.48
C PRO A 58 18.72 41.63 13.70
N LEU A 59 17.87 41.46 14.73
CA LEU A 59 17.16 40.19 14.99
C LEU A 59 16.11 39.93 13.90
N TYR A 60 15.34 40.94 13.52
CA TYR A 60 14.38 40.90 12.42
C TYR A 60 15.09 40.67 11.08
N HIS A 61 16.21 41.34 10.82
CA HIS A 61 17.01 41.16 9.61
C HIS A 61 17.68 39.77 9.55
N ARG A 62 18.17 39.24 10.69
CA ARG A 62 18.67 37.86 10.82
C ARG A 62 17.56 36.83 10.70
N TRP A 63 16.30 37.18 10.91
CA TRP A 63 15.17 36.25 10.85
C TRP A 63 14.44 36.30 9.51
N GLY A 64 14.40 37.47 8.85
CA GLY A 64 13.64 37.73 7.63
C GLY A 64 14.38 37.45 6.31
N HIS A 65 15.71 37.52 6.25
CA HIS A 65 16.42 37.25 5.00
C HIS A 65 16.49 35.75 4.69
N GLY A 66 15.95 35.34 3.54
CA GLY A 66 15.97 33.96 3.06
C GLY A 66 17.36 33.32 3.07
N ALA A 67 18.43 34.08 2.79
CA ALA A 67 19.81 33.60 2.87
C ALA A 67 20.23 33.16 4.29
N SER A 68 19.79 33.87 5.33
CA SER A 68 20.04 33.50 6.73
C SER A 68 19.26 32.25 7.15
N VAL A 69 18.09 32.02 6.55
CA VAL A 69 17.25 30.84 6.78
C VAL A 69 17.90 29.64 6.10
N VAL A 70 18.31 29.77 4.84
CA VAL A 70 18.99 28.73 4.05
C VAL A 70 20.32 28.32 4.70
N THR A 71 21.12 29.28 5.16
CA THR A 71 22.39 28.99 5.86
C THR A 71 22.16 28.27 7.19
N ARG A 72 21.13 28.64 7.96
CA ARG A 72 20.73 27.93 9.20
C ARG A 72 20.20 26.53 8.93
N TRP A 73 19.35 26.35 7.91
CA TRP A 73 18.84 25.03 7.51
C TRP A 73 19.98 24.12 7.05
N GLY A 74 20.86 24.64 6.20
CA GLY A 74 22.06 23.93 5.75
C GLY A 74 22.99 23.57 6.92
N ALA A 75 23.27 24.50 7.82
CA ALA A 75 24.14 24.24 8.98
C ALA A 75 23.52 23.23 9.97
N SER A 76 22.21 23.28 10.21
CA SER A 76 21.54 22.32 11.08
C SER A 76 21.47 20.92 10.49
N SER A 77 21.34 20.80 9.16
CA SER A 77 21.36 19.52 8.45
C SER A 77 22.77 18.93 8.40
N ARG A 78 23.79 19.77 8.22
CA ARG A 78 25.20 19.35 8.05
C ARG A 78 25.95 19.05 9.35
N ARG A 79 25.57 19.68 10.48
CA ARG A 79 26.24 19.48 11.79
C ARG A 79 25.82 18.21 12.54
N ARG A 80 24.64 17.67 12.23
CA ARG A 80 24.19 16.36 12.73
C ARG A 80 24.49 15.36 11.62
N HIS A 81 24.66 14.07 11.93
CA HIS A 81 25.01 13.02 10.94
C HIS A 81 23.98 12.82 9.80
N GLY A 82 23.11 13.80 9.50
CA GLY A 82 22.11 13.81 8.45
C GLY A 82 20.81 13.09 8.80
N VAL A 83 20.81 12.28 9.85
CA VAL A 83 19.64 11.53 10.31
C VAL A 83 18.73 12.34 11.24
N ALA A 84 17.46 11.95 11.32
CA ALA A 84 16.51 12.60 12.20
C ALA A 84 16.92 12.51 13.68
N SER A 85 16.97 13.66 14.33
CA SER A 85 17.10 13.73 15.79
C SER A 85 15.82 13.29 16.50
N THR A 86 15.94 12.92 17.78
CA THR A 86 14.81 12.67 18.69
C THR A 86 13.76 13.78 18.65
N PHE A 87 14.20 15.05 18.56
CA PHE A 87 13.31 16.21 18.47
C PHE A 87 12.52 16.23 17.15
N HIS A 88 13.15 15.92 16.02
CA HIS A 88 12.44 15.82 14.73
C HIS A 88 11.37 14.74 14.79
N ILE A 89 11.71 13.57 15.33
CA ILE A 89 10.76 12.46 15.50
C ILE A 89 9.59 12.89 16.38
N VAL A 90 9.83 13.45 17.57
CA VAL A 90 8.76 13.87 18.49
C VAL A 90 7.86 14.94 17.86
N ARG A 91 8.44 15.90 17.13
CA ARG A 91 7.72 17.03 16.55
C ARG A 91 6.87 16.66 15.33
N HIS A 92 7.37 15.79 14.45
CA HIS A 92 6.74 15.50 13.16
C HIS A 92 6.09 14.12 13.09
N ALA A 93 6.77 13.08 13.57
CA ALA A 93 6.35 11.68 13.43
C ALA A 93 6.08 10.99 14.78
N GLY A 94 5.92 11.76 15.85
CA GLY A 94 5.77 11.27 17.21
C GLY A 94 4.31 11.10 17.61
N PHE A 95 4.09 10.44 18.76
CA PHE A 95 2.73 10.25 19.30
C PHE A 95 1.96 11.57 19.47
N LEU A 96 2.62 12.60 20.01
CA LEU A 96 1.99 13.91 20.23
C LEU A 96 1.66 14.61 18.90
N ALA A 97 2.53 14.48 17.89
CA ALA A 97 2.30 15.05 16.56
C ALA A 97 1.07 14.44 15.90
N MET A 98 0.99 13.10 15.89
CA MET A 98 -0.16 12.36 15.33
C MET A 98 -1.46 12.69 16.06
N ARG A 99 -1.37 12.85 17.38
CA ARG A 99 -2.54 13.13 18.21
C ARG A 99 -3.14 14.52 17.95
N ARG A 100 -2.32 15.52 17.62
CA ARG A 100 -2.82 16.84 17.20
C ARG A 100 -3.67 16.75 15.93
N LYS A 101 -3.36 15.79 15.05
CA LYS A 101 -4.12 15.52 13.82
C LYS A 101 -5.35 14.63 14.04
N ALA A 102 -5.49 13.97 15.19
CA ALA A 102 -6.51 12.94 15.40
C ALA A 102 -7.95 13.41 15.13
N THR A 103 -8.31 14.64 15.53
CA THR A 103 -9.65 15.20 15.31
C THR A 103 -9.92 15.63 13.87
N THR A 104 -8.86 15.88 13.09
CA THR A 104 -8.96 16.20 11.66
C THR A 104 -9.12 14.91 10.87
N VAL A 105 -8.30 13.92 11.21
CA VAL A 105 -8.17 12.70 10.43
C VAL A 105 -9.27 11.68 10.78
N ARG A 106 -9.77 11.69 12.04
CA ARG A 106 -10.91 10.90 12.49
C ARG A 106 -11.98 11.79 13.13
N PRO A 107 -12.90 12.36 12.34
CA PRO A 107 -13.89 13.32 12.81
C PRO A 107 -14.80 12.80 13.94
N SER A 108 -15.09 11.49 14.00
CA SER A 108 -15.87 10.89 15.11
C SER A 108 -15.22 11.06 16.49
N THR A 109 -13.93 11.39 16.54
CA THR A 109 -13.26 11.69 17.81
C THR A 109 -13.56 13.11 18.34
N ARG A 110 -14.17 13.98 17.54
CA ARG A 110 -14.57 15.34 17.96
C ARG A 110 -15.69 15.32 19.01
N GLU A 111 -16.60 14.36 18.89
CA GLU A 111 -17.73 14.15 19.81
C GLU A 111 -17.28 13.61 21.17
N LEU A 112 -16.07 13.07 21.26
CA LEU A 112 -15.53 12.49 22.49
C LEU A 112 -14.96 13.55 23.44
N THR A 113 -15.15 13.33 24.74
CA THR A 113 -14.53 14.15 25.79
C THR A 113 -13.00 14.12 25.70
N ARG A 114 -12.32 15.10 26.32
CA ARG A 114 -10.84 15.13 26.35
C ARG A 114 -10.24 13.85 26.97
N TRP A 115 -10.90 13.27 27.98
CA TRP A 115 -10.50 12.03 28.64
C TRP A 115 -10.69 10.79 27.77
N GLN A 116 -11.84 10.65 27.12
CA GLN A 116 -12.05 9.55 26.16
C GLN A 116 -11.05 9.64 25.00
N ARG A 117 -10.73 10.86 24.52
CA ARG A 117 -9.67 11.08 23.52
C ARG A 117 -8.27 10.69 24.01
N LEU A 118 -7.99 10.79 25.32
CA LEU A 118 -6.73 10.31 25.92
C LEU A 118 -6.61 8.78 25.88
N GLN A 119 -7.73 8.06 25.90
CA GLN A 119 -7.75 6.60 25.92
C GLN A 119 -7.67 5.95 24.52
N ILE A 120 -7.94 6.71 23.45
CA ILE A 120 -7.87 6.19 22.08
C ILE A 120 -6.43 5.80 21.73
N ARG A 121 -6.25 4.55 21.31
CA ARG A 121 -4.96 4.03 20.88
C ARG A 121 -4.52 4.71 19.59
N THR A 122 -3.21 4.96 19.47
CA THR A 122 -2.61 5.70 18.34
C THR A 122 -2.91 5.09 16.96
N HIS A 123 -3.11 3.77 16.89
CA HIS A 123 -3.43 3.09 15.63
C HIS A 123 -4.77 3.49 15.00
N HIS A 124 -5.65 4.17 15.75
CA HIS A 124 -6.91 4.67 15.19
C HIS A 124 -6.74 5.90 14.29
N PHE A 125 -5.61 6.59 14.34
CA PHE A 125 -5.35 7.81 13.56
C PHE A 125 -3.93 7.89 13.00
N ALA A 126 -3.06 6.93 13.28
CA ALA A 126 -1.71 6.89 12.77
C ALA A 126 -1.14 5.47 12.65
N VAL A 127 -0.17 5.30 11.76
CA VAL A 127 0.35 4.02 11.30
C VAL A 127 1.84 3.95 11.68
N PRO A 128 2.27 3.00 12.56
CA PRO A 128 3.63 2.96 13.11
C PRO A 128 4.73 2.52 12.12
N LEU A 129 5.46 3.43 11.47
CA LEU A 129 6.49 3.15 10.46
C LEU A 129 7.64 2.27 10.95
N CYS A 130 8.36 2.72 11.98
CA CYS A 130 9.50 1.99 12.55
C CYS A 130 9.73 2.40 14.01
N ARG A 131 10.65 1.70 14.70
CA ARG A 131 11.16 2.08 16.02
C ARG A 131 12.60 2.56 15.91
N SER A 132 12.89 3.79 16.29
CA SER A 132 14.24 4.34 16.39
C SER A 132 14.57 4.59 17.86
N GLY A 133 15.48 3.77 18.41
CA GLY A 133 15.75 3.73 19.86
C GLY A 133 14.49 3.43 20.69
N LEU A 134 14.14 4.35 21.59
CA LEU A 134 12.93 4.26 22.41
C LEU A 134 11.68 4.84 21.74
N LEU A 135 11.84 5.61 20.66
CA LEU A 135 10.75 6.29 19.99
C LEU A 135 10.16 5.45 18.86
N ARG A 136 8.83 5.57 18.68
CA ARG A 136 8.12 5.06 17.51
C ARG A 136 7.88 6.20 16.54
N VAL A 137 8.18 5.95 15.29
CA VAL A 137 7.91 6.84 14.16
C VAL A 137 6.55 6.45 13.59
N TRP A 138 5.69 7.41 13.36
CA TRP A 138 4.32 7.23 12.88
C TRP A 138 4.08 8.08 11.63
N ALA A 139 3.27 7.57 10.71
CA ALA A 139 2.64 8.35 9.65
C ALA A 139 1.17 8.59 10.01
N SER A 140 0.58 9.69 9.53
CA SER A 140 -0.85 9.92 9.65
C SER A 140 -1.60 8.92 8.76
N ILE A 141 -2.84 8.53 9.11
CA ILE A 141 -3.65 7.69 8.20
C ILE A 141 -4.13 8.45 6.96
N GLU A 142 -3.91 9.77 6.88
CA GLU A 142 -4.10 10.53 5.63
C GLU A 142 -2.91 10.38 4.67
N ASP A 143 -1.73 10.04 5.19
CA ASP A 143 -0.51 9.95 4.41
C ASP A 143 -0.48 8.63 3.64
N VAL A 144 -0.08 8.68 2.38
CA VAL A 144 0.23 7.47 1.60
C VAL A 144 1.57 6.90 2.07
N VAL A 145 1.59 5.61 2.39
CA VAL A 145 2.80 4.89 2.82
C VAL A 145 3.25 3.92 1.74
N LEU A 146 4.43 4.16 1.19
CA LEU A 146 5.05 3.26 0.22
C LEU A 146 6.11 2.39 0.90
N VAL A 147 6.13 1.10 0.59
CA VAL A 147 7.08 0.14 1.15
C VAL A 147 7.89 -0.48 0.02
N PHE A 148 9.20 -0.26 -0.01
CA PHE A 148 10.11 -0.87 -0.98
C PHE A 148 11.00 -1.91 -0.32
N GLY A 149 11.22 -3.02 -1.00
CA GLY A 149 12.19 -4.03 -0.58
C GLY A 149 12.15 -5.30 -1.40
N ALA A 150 13.30 -5.94 -1.54
CA ALA A 150 13.42 -7.23 -2.21
C ALA A 150 12.53 -8.31 -1.55
N PRO A 151 12.25 -9.42 -2.26
CA PRO A 151 11.53 -10.56 -1.69
C PRO A 151 12.16 -11.07 -0.38
N ARG A 152 11.31 -11.59 0.53
CA ARG A 152 11.71 -12.20 1.81
C ARG A 152 12.41 -11.25 2.82
N LYS A 153 12.36 -9.93 2.65
CA LYS A 153 12.94 -8.95 3.60
C LYS A 153 12.01 -8.56 4.77
N GLY A 154 10.82 -9.14 4.81
CA GLY A 154 9.84 -8.92 5.89
C GLY A 154 8.82 -7.81 5.61
N LYS A 155 8.64 -7.41 4.35
CA LYS A 155 7.55 -6.53 3.89
C LYS A 155 6.19 -7.03 4.39
N SER A 156 5.85 -8.29 4.11
CA SER A 156 4.60 -8.93 4.57
C SER A 156 4.44 -8.87 6.09
N GLY A 157 5.54 -9.01 6.85
CA GLY A 157 5.53 -8.88 8.31
C GLY A 157 5.18 -7.48 8.81
N LEU A 158 5.61 -6.43 8.11
CA LEU A 158 5.21 -5.06 8.39
C LEU A 158 3.75 -4.83 8.02
N LEU A 159 3.33 -5.26 6.83
CA LEU A 159 1.97 -5.12 6.29
C LEU A 159 0.94 -5.84 7.17
N ALA A 160 1.22 -7.08 7.58
CA ALA A 160 0.38 -7.84 8.52
C ALA A 160 0.14 -7.08 9.82
N GLY A 161 1.16 -6.38 10.32
CA GLY A 161 1.03 -5.50 11.49
C GLY A 161 0.04 -4.36 11.25
N ARG A 162 -0.03 -3.81 10.03
CA ARG A 162 -0.96 -2.75 9.63
C ARG A 162 -2.38 -3.24 9.52
N ILE A 163 -2.58 -4.40 8.90
CA ILE A 163 -3.87 -5.06 8.76
C ILE A 163 -4.49 -5.27 10.14
N ILE A 164 -3.72 -5.86 11.07
CA ILE A 164 -4.17 -6.10 12.45
C ILE A 164 -4.49 -4.80 13.19
N ASP A 165 -3.77 -3.71 12.94
CA ASP A 165 -3.95 -2.46 13.68
C ASP A 165 -4.97 -1.50 13.04
N ALA A 166 -5.45 -1.80 11.84
CA ALA A 166 -6.38 -0.94 11.12
C ALA A 166 -7.71 -0.76 11.87
N PRO A 167 -8.19 0.47 12.05
CA PRO A 167 -9.36 0.75 12.89
C PRO A 167 -10.70 0.51 12.21
N GLY A 168 -10.73 0.40 10.87
CA GLY A 168 -11.95 0.21 10.08
C GLY A 168 -11.84 -0.98 9.15
N ALA A 169 -12.53 -0.88 8.00
CA ALA A 169 -12.47 -1.87 6.95
C ALA A 169 -11.07 -1.93 6.32
N VAL A 170 -10.69 -3.11 5.85
CA VAL A 170 -9.37 -3.35 5.25
C VAL A 170 -9.53 -4.14 3.96
N LEU A 171 -8.90 -3.66 2.89
CA LEU A 171 -8.72 -4.40 1.66
C LEU A 171 -7.26 -4.84 1.58
N VAL A 172 -7.01 -6.13 1.44
CA VAL A 172 -5.67 -6.70 1.39
C VAL A 172 -5.48 -7.40 0.05
N THR A 173 -4.49 -7.00 -0.74
CA THR A 173 -4.08 -7.79 -1.91
C THR A 173 -2.87 -8.64 -1.53
N SER A 174 -2.80 -9.87 -2.00
CA SER A 174 -1.60 -10.70 -1.83
C SER A 174 -1.48 -11.78 -2.90
N THR A 175 -0.23 -12.10 -3.28
CA THR A 175 0.11 -13.22 -4.16
C THR A 175 0.24 -14.53 -3.40
N ARG A 176 0.11 -14.50 -2.06
CA ARG A 176 0.30 -15.62 -1.15
C ARG A 176 -0.77 -15.60 -0.06
N THR A 177 -0.92 -16.73 0.62
CA THR A 177 -1.83 -16.84 1.76
C THR A 177 -1.21 -16.30 3.06
N ASP A 178 0.07 -15.91 3.06
CA ASP A 178 0.82 -15.55 4.27
C ASP A 178 0.20 -14.40 5.07
N LEU A 179 -0.29 -13.36 4.40
CA LEU A 179 -1.00 -12.26 5.04
C LEU A 179 -2.33 -12.73 5.64
N TYR A 180 -3.08 -13.58 4.94
CA TYR A 180 -4.31 -14.18 5.45
C TYR A 180 -4.03 -15.02 6.70
N ASP A 181 -3.10 -15.96 6.62
CA ASP A 181 -2.75 -16.89 7.70
C ASP A 181 -2.35 -16.16 8.99
N ILE A 182 -1.58 -15.07 8.88
CA ILE A 182 -1.11 -14.29 10.03
C ILE A 182 -2.24 -13.44 10.64
N THR A 183 -3.18 -12.94 9.84
CA THR A 183 -4.05 -11.83 10.24
C THR A 183 -5.53 -12.15 10.36
N HIS A 184 -6.04 -13.17 9.66
CA HIS A 184 -7.48 -13.46 9.56
C HIS A 184 -8.12 -13.67 10.95
N GLY A 185 -7.57 -14.53 11.80
CA GLY A 185 -8.18 -14.84 13.10
C GLY A 185 -8.14 -13.67 14.10
N LEU A 186 -7.16 -12.76 13.97
CA LEU A 186 -7.15 -11.53 14.77
C LEU A 186 -8.14 -10.47 14.23
N ARG A 187 -8.38 -10.46 12.91
CA ARG A 187 -9.37 -9.58 12.28
C ARG A 187 -10.80 -10.05 12.49
N ALA A 188 -11.03 -11.36 12.55
CA ALA A 188 -12.33 -11.94 12.86
C ALA A 188 -12.90 -11.47 14.21
N ASN A 189 -12.04 -11.11 15.17
CA ASN A 189 -12.44 -10.52 16.45
C ASN A 189 -12.96 -9.07 16.34
N ARG A 190 -12.79 -8.40 15.21
CA ARG A 190 -13.22 -7.01 14.99
C ARG A 190 -14.36 -6.86 14.01
N GLY A 191 -14.44 -7.74 13.02
CA GLY A 191 -15.48 -7.72 12.01
C GLY A 191 -15.37 -8.92 11.06
N PRO A 192 -16.33 -9.06 10.14
CA PRO A 192 -16.33 -10.15 9.17
C PRO A 192 -15.04 -10.21 8.34
N VAL A 193 -14.60 -11.42 8.02
CA VAL A 193 -13.46 -11.66 7.14
C VAL A 193 -13.97 -12.37 5.88
N PHE A 194 -13.68 -11.79 4.73
CA PHE A 194 -14.07 -12.29 3.43
C PHE A 194 -12.83 -12.59 2.60
N VAL A 195 -12.91 -13.66 1.80
CA VAL A 195 -11.85 -14.06 0.86
C VAL A 195 -12.42 -14.03 -0.55
N PHE A 196 -11.74 -13.32 -1.44
CA PHE A 196 -11.97 -13.35 -2.88
C PHE A 196 -10.77 -14.00 -3.54
N ASN A 197 -10.92 -15.25 -3.99
CA ASN A 197 -9.84 -16.09 -4.51
C ASN A 197 -10.17 -16.61 -5.92
N PRO A 198 -10.07 -15.74 -6.95
CA PRO A 198 -10.31 -16.12 -8.34
C PRO A 198 -9.28 -17.10 -8.92
N THR A 199 -8.20 -17.40 -8.22
CA THR A 199 -7.14 -18.33 -8.68
C THR A 199 -7.10 -19.66 -7.93
N GLY A 200 -8.02 -19.91 -6.99
CA GLY A 200 -7.98 -21.14 -6.18
C GLY A 200 -6.71 -21.27 -5.31
N LEU A 201 -6.08 -20.16 -4.94
CA LEU A 201 -4.81 -20.16 -4.22
C LEU A 201 -4.93 -20.79 -2.81
N GLY A 202 -4.10 -21.78 -2.52
CA GLY A 202 -3.93 -22.36 -1.18
C GLY A 202 -5.17 -23.09 -0.66
N ASP A 203 -5.99 -23.65 -1.55
CA ASP A 203 -7.24 -24.37 -1.25
C ASP A 203 -8.24 -23.55 -0.39
N LEU A 204 -8.09 -22.23 -0.39
CA LEU A 204 -8.98 -21.33 0.33
C LEU A 204 -10.25 -21.07 -0.49
N PRO A 205 -11.45 -21.38 0.04
CA PRO A 205 -12.69 -21.12 -0.68
C PRO A 205 -12.96 -19.61 -0.80
N THR A 206 -13.48 -19.21 -1.95
CA THR A 206 -14.01 -17.86 -2.14
C THR A 206 -15.29 -17.70 -1.30
N THR A 207 -15.27 -16.75 -0.35
CA THR A 207 -16.38 -16.48 0.57
C THR A 207 -17.35 -15.44 0.01
N VAL A 208 -16.89 -14.59 -0.92
CA VAL A 208 -17.67 -13.49 -1.50
C VAL A 208 -17.53 -13.48 -3.00
N THR A 209 -18.60 -13.12 -3.70
CA THR A 209 -18.61 -13.04 -5.15
C THR A 209 -18.74 -11.60 -5.63
N PHE A 210 -18.19 -11.35 -6.81
CA PHE A 210 -18.25 -10.02 -7.43
C PHE A 210 -18.45 -10.17 -8.94
N ASP A 211 -19.68 -9.92 -9.38
CA ASP A 211 -19.99 -9.77 -10.80
C ASP A 211 -19.63 -8.35 -11.25
N PRO A 212 -18.70 -8.16 -12.21
CA PRO A 212 -18.39 -6.85 -12.78
C PRO A 212 -19.62 -6.12 -13.36
N LEU A 213 -20.67 -6.84 -13.78
CA LEU A 213 -21.92 -6.24 -14.28
C LEU A 213 -22.78 -5.64 -13.18
N THR A 214 -22.48 -5.91 -11.90
CA THR A 214 -23.21 -5.33 -10.77
C THR A 214 -23.14 -3.81 -10.80
N GLY A 215 -24.33 -3.18 -10.92
CA GLY A 215 -24.49 -1.73 -11.00
C GLY A 215 -24.23 -1.13 -12.39
N CYS A 216 -23.86 -1.92 -13.40
CA CYS A 216 -23.60 -1.42 -14.76
C CYS A 216 -24.87 -1.07 -15.54
N THR A 217 -26.06 -1.21 -14.94
CA THR A 217 -27.30 -0.56 -15.42
C THR A 217 -27.21 0.96 -15.32
N ASP A 218 -26.30 1.49 -14.50
CA ASP A 218 -25.89 2.89 -14.53
C ASP A 218 -24.71 3.07 -15.52
N PRO A 219 -24.90 3.89 -16.58
CA PRO A 219 -23.85 4.40 -17.46
C PRO A 219 -22.50 4.71 -16.82
N VAL A 220 -22.53 5.46 -15.70
CA VAL A 220 -21.31 5.93 -15.04
C VAL A 220 -20.56 4.76 -14.43
N THR A 221 -21.29 3.89 -13.73
CA THR A 221 -20.73 2.69 -13.11
C THR A 221 -20.15 1.74 -14.17
N ALA A 222 -20.81 1.57 -15.33
CA ALA A 222 -20.29 0.79 -16.45
C ALA A 222 -18.98 1.37 -17.01
N TYR A 223 -18.90 2.69 -17.17
CA TYR A 223 -17.68 3.36 -17.65
C TYR A 223 -16.52 3.19 -16.67
N GLU A 224 -16.79 3.42 -15.39
CA GLU A 224 -15.79 3.26 -14.34
C GLU A 224 -15.34 1.77 -14.23
N ARG A 225 -16.25 0.81 -14.42
CA ARG A 225 -15.90 -0.63 -14.45
C ARG A 225 -15.03 -1.00 -15.64
N ALA A 226 -15.38 -0.53 -16.84
CA ALA A 226 -14.56 -0.71 -18.03
C ALA A 226 -13.16 -0.09 -17.86
N THR A 227 -13.09 1.08 -17.20
CA THR A 227 -11.82 1.73 -16.87
C THR A 227 -10.93 0.84 -16.01
N ASP A 228 -11.48 0.27 -14.93
CA ASP A 228 -10.72 -0.58 -14.01
C ASP A 228 -10.28 -1.90 -14.68
N LEU A 229 -11.13 -2.51 -15.52
CA LEU A 229 -10.80 -3.73 -16.26
C LEU A 229 -9.66 -3.50 -17.27
N VAL A 230 -9.74 -2.41 -18.05
CA VAL A 230 -8.70 -2.05 -19.03
C VAL A 230 -7.39 -1.70 -18.33
N ALA A 231 -7.43 -0.87 -17.29
CA ALA A 231 -6.25 -0.53 -16.49
C ALA A 231 -5.62 -1.77 -15.84
N GLY A 232 -6.46 -2.75 -15.47
CA GLY A 232 -6.09 -4.10 -15.03
C GLY A 232 -5.15 -4.84 -15.98
N ALA A 233 -5.53 -4.89 -17.26
CA ALA A 233 -4.82 -5.64 -18.29
C ALA A 233 -3.58 -4.92 -18.84
N SER A 234 -3.59 -3.59 -18.85
CA SER A 234 -2.56 -2.76 -19.48
C SER A 234 -1.24 -2.69 -18.71
N HIS A 235 -0.10 -2.87 -19.38
CA HIS A 235 1.24 -2.65 -18.80
C HIS A 235 1.89 -1.39 -19.39
N SER A 236 2.14 -0.37 -18.57
CA SER A 236 2.69 0.92 -19.03
C SER A 236 4.21 0.98 -18.91
N GLY A 237 4.95 0.58 -19.96
CA GLY A 237 6.42 0.57 -19.90
C GLY A 237 7.19 0.59 -21.22
N GLY A 238 6.56 0.80 -22.39
CA GLY A 238 7.23 0.73 -23.70
C GLY A 238 7.22 2.04 -24.50
N SER A 239 8.08 2.12 -25.52
CA SER A 239 8.28 3.28 -26.42
C SER A 239 7.04 3.71 -27.22
N ASN A 240 6.00 2.85 -27.32
CA ASN A 240 4.74 3.13 -28.04
C ASN A 240 3.58 3.55 -27.08
N ASP A 241 3.89 4.34 -26.05
CA ASP A 241 2.90 4.74 -25.02
C ASP A 241 1.74 5.59 -25.59
N GLY A 242 2.00 6.39 -26.63
CA GLY A 242 0.98 7.23 -27.27
C GLY A 242 -0.12 6.43 -27.97
N ASP A 243 0.27 5.56 -28.92
CA ASP A 243 -0.66 4.72 -29.67
C ASP A 243 -1.45 3.79 -28.74
N ARG A 244 -0.77 3.18 -27.74
CA ARG A 244 -1.43 2.31 -26.78
C ARG A 244 -2.50 3.04 -25.96
N LYS A 245 -2.23 4.26 -25.48
CA LYS A 245 -3.22 5.07 -24.75
C LYS A 245 -4.43 5.40 -25.60
N GLN A 246 -4.24 5.63 -26.90
CA GLN A 246 -5.34 5.83 -27.84
C GLN A 246 -6.21 4.57 -27.96
N TRP A 247 -5.60 3.40 -28.14
CA TRP A 247 -6.32 2.13 -28.20
C TRP A 247 -7.03 1.77 -26.89
N GLU A 248 -6.40 2.01 -25.75
CA GLU A 248 -7.01 1.86 -24.42
C GLU A 248 -8.23 2.77 -24.24
N GLY A 249 -8.18 4.00 -24.76
CA GLY A 249 -9.30 4.93 -24.76
C GLY A 249 -10.50 4.43 -25.57
N GLN A 250 -10.25 3.87 -26.76
CA GLN A 250 -11.29 3.28 -27.60
C GLN A 250 -11.85 1.99 -26.99
N ALA A 251 -10.97 1.10 -26.50
CA ALA A 251 -11.35 -0.14 -25.83
C ALA A 251 -12.25 0.14 -24.61
N ARG A 252 -11.93 1.16 -23.81
CA ARG A 252 -12.77 1.58 -22.68
C ARG A 252 -14.17 2.00 -23.12
N ARG A 253 -14.31 2.81 -24.18
CA ARG A 253 -15.61 3.24 -24.71
C ARG A 253 -16.47 2.06 -25.16
N VAL A 254 -15.88 1.17 -25.95
CA VAL A 254 -16.57 -0.03 -26.47
C VAL A 254 -16.95 -0.97 -25.33
N LEU A 255 -16.01 -1.29 -24.44
CA LEU A 255 -16.30 -2.16 -23.30
C LEU A 255 -17.38 -1.57 -22.38
N THR A 256 -17.41 -0.24 -22.20
CA THR A 256 -18.49 0.42 -21.45
C THR A 256 -19.86 0.12 -22.05
N ALA A 257 -20.01 0.29 -23.37
CA ALA A 257 -21.25 0.04 -24.07
C ALA A 257 -21.68 -1.44 -23.96
N LEU A 258 -20.73 -2.37 -24.09
CA LEU A 258 -21.00 -3.81 -23.96
C LEU A 258 -21.41 -4.20 -22.54
N LEU A 259 -20.70 -3.72 -21.51
CA LEU A 259 -21.06 -3.98 -20.11
C LEU A 259 -22.44 -3.41 -19.77
N HIS A 260 -22.76 -2.21 -20.25
CA HIS A 260 -24.05 -1.60 -20.04
C HIS A 260 -25.17 -2.38 -20.75
N ALA A 261 -24.96 -2.79 -22.00
CA ALA A 261 -25.90 -3.62 -22.75
C ALA A 261 -26.17 -4.97 -22.06
N ALA A 262 -25.13 -5.65 -21.58
CA ALA A 262 -25.25 -6.91 -20.86
C ALA A 262 -26.03 -6.76 -19.55
N ALA A 263 -25.74 -5.71 -18.77
CA ALA A 263 -26.45 -5.43 -17.53
C ALA A 263 -27.94 -5.11 -17.75
N LEU A 264 -28.28 -4.38 -18.82
CA LEU A 264 -29.67 -4.13 -19.21
C LEU A 264 -30.41 -5.39 -19.70
N GLY A 265 -29.68 -6.30 -20.33
CA GLY A 265 -30.20 -7.57 -20.82
C GLY A 265 -30.31 -8.67 -19.77
N GLY A 266 -29.81 -8.45 -18.54
CA GLY A 266 -29.71 -9.51 -17.52
C GLY A 266 -28.76 -10.64 -17.92
N LEU A 267 -27.77 -10.33 -18.76
CA LEU A 267 -26.78 -11.26 -19.28
C LEU A 267 -25.57 -11.36 -18.34
N ALA A 268 -24.66 -12.30 -18.61
CA ALA A 268 -23.46 -12.54 -17.81
C ALA A 268 -22.17 -12.14 -18.57
N MET A 269 -21.05 -12.02 -17.85
CA MET A 269 -19.76 -11.62 -18.44
C MET A 269 -19.28 -12.53 -19.60
N HIS A 270 -19.73 -13.79 -19.65
CA HIS A 270 -19.43 -14.69 -20.76
C HIS A 270 -20.06 -14.23 -22.10
N ASP A 271 -21.25 -13.60 -22.05
CA ASP A 271 -21.91 -13.06 -23.24
C ASP A 271 -21.12 -11.87 -23.78
N VAL A 272 -20.59 -11.03 -22.89
CA VAL A 272 -19.70 -9.92 -23.25
C VAL A 272 -18.43 -10.44 -23.93
N GLN A 273 -17.83 -11.52 -23.44
CA GLN A 273 -16.67 -12.15 -24.07
C GLN A 273 -17.02 -12.69 -25.46
N GLN A 274 -18.17 -13.33 -25.61
CA GLN A 274 -18.65 -13.82 -26.91
C GLN A 274 -18.89 -12.66 -27.88
N TRP A 275 -19.48 -11.55 -27.43
CA TRP A 275 -19.67 -10.36 -28.27
C TRP A 275 -18.36 -9.75 -28.75
N VAL A 276 -17.32 -9.78 -27.92
CA VAL A 276 -15.97 -9.33 -28.31
C VAL A 276 -15.32 -10.31 -29.29
N ALA A 277 -15.54 -11.62 -29.12
CA ALA A 277 -14.97 -12.65 -30.00
C ALA A 277 -15.64 -12.69 -31.38
N THR A 278 -16.96 -12.46 -31.46
CA THR A 278 -17.74 -12.50 -32.71
C THR A 278 -18.62 -11.25 -32.90
N PRO A 279 -18.04 -10.06 -33.14
CA PRO A 279 -18.77 -8.79 -33.19
C PRO A 279 -19.88 -8.74 -34.24
N ASP A 280 -19.70 -9.37 -35.41
CA ASP A 280 -20.67 -9.32 -36.51
C ASP A 280 -22.01 -9.96 -36.14
N THR A 281 -21.95 -11.08 -35.41
CA THR A 281 -23.15 -11.79 -34.93
C THR A 281 -23.82 -11.08 -33.76
N ALA A 282 -23.02 -10.46 -32.89
CA ALA A 282 -23.46 -9.78 -31.67
C ALA A 282 -24.10 -8.41 -31.93
N SER A 283 -23.77 -7.76 -33.05
CA SER A 283 -24.20 -6.39 -33.40
C SER A 283 -25.71 -6.16 -33.21
N ARG A 284 -26.55 -7.04 -33.77
CA ARG A 284 -28.02 -6.91 -33.68
C ARG A 284 -28.53 -6.99 -32.25
N GLU A 285 -27.94 -7.87 -31.43
CA GLU A 285 -28.35 -8.06 -30.04
C GLU A 285 -27.96 -6.87 -29.18
N VAL A 286 -26.69 -6.45 -29.23
CA VAL A 286 -26.17 -5.32 -28.46
C VAL A 286 -26.95 -4.05 -28.78
N MET A 287 -27.16 -3.74 -30.06
CA MET A 287 -27.91 -2.56 -30.48
C MET A 287 -29.38 -2.62 -30.06
N ARG A 288 -30.00 -3.81 -30.09
CA ARG A 288 -31.37 -4.00 -29.59
C ARG A 288 -31.48 -3.73 -28.10
N LEU A 289 -30.51 -4.18 -27.29
CA LEU A 289 -30.51 -3.96 -25.84
C LEU A 289 -30.28 -2.48 -25.50
N LEU A 290 -29.33 -1.82 -26.17
CA LEU A 290 -29.06 -0.40 -25.96
C LEU A 290 -30.24 0.49 -26.40
N ARG A 291 -30.83 0.26 -27.58
CA ARG A 291 -31.93 1.11 -28.09
C ARG A 291 -33.23 1.00 -27.27
N ARG A 292 -33.39 -0.06 -26.47
CA ARG A 292 -34.56 -0.25 -25.59
C ARG A 292 -34.51 0.59 -24.32
N SER A 293 -33.33 1.07 -23.90
CA SER A 293 -33.19 1.86 -22.68
C SER A 293 -32.88 3.33 -22.98
N PRO A 294 -33.68 4.28 -22.47
CA PRO A 294 -33.38 5.71 -22.59
C PRO A 294 -32.01 6.10 -22.00
N SER A 295 -31.57 5.40 -20.93
CA SER A 295 -30.27 5.64 -20.28
C SER A 295 -29.07 5.28 -21.15
N ALA A 296 -29.28 4.45 -22.17
CA ALA A 296 -28.24 3.90 -23.03
C ALA A 296 -28.04 4.70 -24.33
N ALA A 297 -28.90 5.70 -24.61
CA ALA A 297 -28.89 6.45 -25.87
C ALA A 297 -27.52 7.08 -26.19
N ALA A 298 -26.78 7.53 -25.16
CA ALA A 298 -25.46 8.13 -25.32
C ALA A 298 -24.38 7.12 -25.77
N TYR A 299 -24.56 5.82 -25.57
CA TYR A 299 -23.58 4.78 -25.91
C TYR A 299 -23.89 4.05 -27.22
N VAL A 300 -25.08 4.29 -27.79
CA VAL A 300 -25.47 3.74 -29.10
C VAL A 300 -24.46 4.14 -30.19
N PRO A 301 -24.02 5.41 -30.31
CA PRO A 301 -23.04 5.80 -31.33
C PRO A 301 -21.67 5.14 -31.12
N ASP A 302 -21.24 4.96 -29.86
CA ASP A 302 -19.97 4.33 -29.51
C ASP A 302 -19.95 2.84 -29.90
N ALA A 303 -21.05 2.13 -29.62
CA ALA A 303 -21.23 0.75 -30.04
C ALA A 303 -21.34 0.63 -31.56
N GLU A 304 -22.14 1.48 -32.20
CA GLU A 304 -22.34 1.49 -33.65
C GLU A 304 -21.04 1.79 -34.40
N GLN A 305 -20.25 2.76 -33.93
CA GLN A 305 -18.94 3.06 -34.49
C GLN A 305 -18.03 1.83 -34.46
N PHE A 306 -17.96 1.10 -33.34
CA PHE A 306 -17.15 -0.12 -33.25
C PHE A 306 -17.63 -1.22 -34.19
N LEU A 307 -18.94 -1.43 -34.25
CA LEU A 307 -19.58 -2.49 -35.03
C LEU A 307 -19.53 -2.23 -36.55
N THR A 308 -19.41 -0.97 -36.97
CA THR A 308 -19.40 -0.57 -38.40
C THR A 308 -18.01 -0.17 -38.92
N THR A 309 -17.02 -0.06 -38.03
CA THR A 309 -15.63 0.29 -38.40
C THR A 309 -14.94 -0.82 -39.19
N ASN A 310 -13.87 -0.46 -39.91
CA ASN A 310 -13.03 -1.40 -40.67
C ASN A 310 -12.45 -2.54 -39.82
N ASP A 311 -12.17 -3.67 -40.48
CA ASP A 311 -11.73 -4.89 -39.81
C ASP A 311 -10.40 -4.71 -39.07
N ARG A 312 -9.48 -3.91 -39.62
CA ARG A 312 -8.18 -3.64 -39.00
C ARG A 312 -8.31 -2.94 -37.65
N THR A 313 -9.11 -1.86 -37.58
CA THR A 313 -9.29 -1.10 -36.34
C THR A 313 -10.13 -1.88 -35.34
N ARG A 314 -11.14 -2.63 -35.82
CA ARG A 314 -11.92 -3.54 -34.98
C ARG A 314 -11.03 -4.61 -34.35
N SER A 315 -10.10 -5.19 -35.12
CA SER A 315 -9.10 -6.14 -34.63
C SER A 315 -8.17 -5.52 -33.58
N SER A 316 -7.70 -4.27 -33.80
CA SER A 316 -6.90 -3.53 -32.79
C SER A 316 -7.66 -3.28 -31.48
N ILE A 317 -8.94 -2.91 -31.55
CA ILE A 317 -9.76 -2.70 -30.36
C ILE A 317 -10.02 -4.03 -29.65
N THR A 318 -10.38 -5.07 -30.40
CA THR A 318 -10.66 -6.41 -29.87
C THR A 318 -9.45 -7.02 -29.18
N SER A 319 -8.26 -6.89 -29.78
CA SER A 319 -6.99 -7.34 -29.17
C SER A 319 -6.61 -6.56 -27.91
N THR A 320 -7.12 -5.34 -27.73
CA THR A 320 -6.97 -4.56 -26.49
C THR A 320 -7.96 -5.00 -25.41
N ILE A 321 -9.21 -5.33 -25.78
CA ILE A 321 -10.25 -5.75 -24.83
C ILE A 321 -10.06 -7.21 -24.38
N ALA A 322 -9.67 -8.12 -25.27
CA ALA A 322 -9.62 -9.56 -24.99
C ALA A 322 -8.79 -9.92 -23.74
N PRO A 323 -7.60 -9.34 -23.49
CA PRO A 323 -6.84 -9.59 -22.25
C PRO A 323 -7.58 -9.19 -20.97
N CYS A 324 -8.46 -8.18 -21.03
CA CYS A 324 -9.27 -7.74 -19.88
C CYS A 324 -10.30 -8.79 -19.44
N LEU A 325 -10.68 -9.67 -20.38
CA LEU A 325 -11.67 -10.74 -20.18
C LEU A 325 -11.00 -12.12 -20.04
N GLY A 326 -9.67 -12.19 -20.05
CA GLY A 326 -8.92 -13.45 -20.01
C GLY A 326 -9.20 -14.30 -18.76
N TRP A 327 -9.54 -13.68 -17.63
CA TRP A 327 -9.93 -14.39 -16.40
C TRP A 327 -11.16 -15.30 -16.57
N LEU A 328 -12.03 -15.05 -17.56
CA LEU A 328 -13.18 -15.93 -17.84
C LEU A 328 -12.75 -17.33 -18.30
N ALA A 329 -11.51 -17.51 -18.76
CA ALA A 329 -11.00 -18.84 -19.07
C ALA A 329 -10.79 -19.70 -17.81
N ASN A 330 -10.63 -19.09 -16.63
CA ASN A 330 -10.43 -19.80 -15.37
C ASN A 330 -11.78 -20.13 -14.69
N PRO A 331 -12.08 -21.42 -14.42
CA PRO A 331 -13.30 -21.82 -13.73
C PRO A 331 -13.48 -21.18 -12.34
N ASP A 332 -12.41 -21.03 -11.57
CA ASP A 332 -12.46 -20.45 -10.22
C ASP A 332 -12.79 -18.96 -10.27
N ALA A 333 -12.22 -18.24 -11.24
CA ALA A 333 -12.51 -16.83 -11.45
C ALA A 333 -13.96 -16.62 -11.91
N ARG A 334 -14.48 -17.51 -12.78
CA ARG A 334 -15.90 -17.51 -13.15
C ARG A 334 -16.80 -17.75 -11.95
N ALA A 335 -16.51 -18.76 -11.14
CA ALA A 335 -17.28 -19.06 -9.93
C ALA A 335 -17.25 -17.90 -8.92
N ALA A 336 -16.09 -17.24 -8.78
CA ALA A 336 -15.94 -16.05 -7.95
C ALA A 336 -16.73 -14.84 -8.50
N ALA A 337 -17.01 -14.79 -9.80
CA ALA A 337 -17.81 -13.72 -10.40
C ALA A 337 -19.32 -14.00 -10.35
N THR A 338 -19.77 -15.25 -10.45
CA THR A 338 -21.19 -15.61 -10.59
C THR A 338 -21.84 -16.26 -9.36
N GLY A 339 -21.08 -16.47 -8.27
CA GLY A 339 -21.60 -17.19 -7.11
C GLY A 339 -22.68 -16.44 -6.31
N ALA A 340 -23.35 -17.19 -5.42
CA ALA A 340 -24.61 -16.80 -4.76
C ALA A 340 -24.51 -15.71 -3.67
N THR A 341 -23.31 -15.33 -3.23
CA THR A 341 -23.08 -14.39 -2.12
C THR A 341 -22.41 -13.10 -2.61
N PRO A 342 -23.17 -12.20 -3.26
CA PRO A 342 -22.62 -10.95 -3.78
C PRO A 342 -22.09 -10.06 -2.66
N LEU A 343 -20.97 -9.40 -2.92
CA LEU A 343 -20.32 -8.52 -1.95
C LEU A 343 -21.13 -7.25 -1.68
N ASP A 344 -21.69 -7.11 -0.48
CA ASP A 344 -22.21 -5.82 0.00
C ASP A 344 -21.08 -4.90 0.47
N VAL A 345 -20.70 -3.96 -0.39
CA VAL A 345 -19.63 -2.99 -0.12
C VAL A 345 -20.01 -2.02 0.99
N VAL A 346 -21.27 -1.60 1.08
CA VAL A 346 -21.72 -0.63 2.10
C VAL A 346 -21.71 -1.29 3.48
N GLY A 347 -22.24 -2.51 3.58
CA GLY A 347 -22.18 -3.32 4.79
C GLY A 347 -20.74 -3.61 5.24
N LEU A 348 -19.86 -3.96 4.31
CA LEU A 348 -18.43 -4.17 4.57
C LEU A 348 -17.78 -2.93 5.21
N LEU A 349 -17.99 -1.75 4.62
CA LEU A 349 -17.39 -0.50 5.11
C LEU A 349 -17.93 -0.10 6.48
N ARG A 350 -19.22 -0.36 6.75
CA ARG A 350 -19.85 -0.08 8.04
C ARG A 350 -19.42 -1.05 9.15
N THR A 351 -19.32 -2.33 8.84
CA THR A 351 -18.96 -3.39 9.82
C THR A 351 -17.46 -3.47 10.10
N GLY A 352 -16.63 -2.75 9.34
CA GLY A 352 -15.17 -2.82 9.50
C GLY A 352 -14.58 -4.15 9.01
N ALA A 353 -15.24 -4.76 8.02
CA ALA A 353 -14.86 -6.06 7.49
C ALA A 353 -13.49 -6.03 6.78
N THR A 354 -12.86 -7.20 6.69
CA THR A 354 -11.56 -7.40 6.03
C THR A 354 -11.77 -8.26 4.79
N VAL A 355 -11.37 -7.76 3.63
CA VAL A 355 -11.43 -8.51 2.37
C VAL A 355 -10.02 -8.83 1.90
N TYR A 356 -9.71 -10.11 1.74
CA TYR A 356 -8.48 -10.58 1.14
C TYR A 356 -8.73 -10.88 -0.34
N LEU A 357 -8.05 -10.14 -1.21
CA LEU A 357 -8.01 -10.33 -2.64
C LEU A 357 -6.76 -11.13 -2.98
N LEU A 358 -6.95 -12.42 -3.22
CA LEU A 358 -5.86 -13.33 -3.56
C LEU A 358 -5.76 -13.43 -5.08
N GLY A 359 -4.57 -13.18 -5.61
CA GLY A 359 -4.31 -13.36 -7.04
C GLY A 359 -2.93 -13.96 -7.22
N ALA A 360 -2.84 -15.08 -7.94
CA ALA A 360 -1.56 -15.64 -8.33
C ALA A 360 -0.75 -14.66 -9.21
N GLN A 361 0.53 -14.97 -9.44
CA GLN A 361 1.38 -14.19 -10.37
C GLN A 361 0.85 -14.18 -11.82
N GLU A 362 -0.10 -15.06 -12.14
CA GLU A 362 -0.76 -15.13 -13.43
C GLU A 362 -1.60 -13.86 -13.65
N SER A 363 -1.16 -13.03 -14.61
CA SER A 363 -1.73 -11.70 -14.89
C SER A 363 -3.19 -11.69 -15.33
N GLN A 364 -3.77 -12.86 -15.61
CA GLN A 364 -5.10 -12.98 -16.20
C GLN A 364 -6.22 -12.51 -15.25
N VAL A 365 -6.06 -12.67 -13.93
CA VAL A 365 -7.07 -12.27 -12.92
C VAL A 365 -6.93 -10.82 -12.44
N ALA A 366 -5.83 -10.14 -12.76
CA ALA A 366 -5.58 -8.77 -12.33
C ALA A 366 -6.70 -7.78 -12.71
N PRO A 367 -7.32 -7.85 -13.92
CA PRO A 367 -8.48 -7.02 -14.26
C PRO A 367 -9.65 -7.16 -13.29
N LEU A 368 -9.98 -8.40 -12.89
CA LEU A 368 -11.10 -8.67 -11.99
C LEU A 368 -10.83 -8.11 -10.58
N VAL A 369 -9.60 -8.30 -10.08
CA VAL A 369 -9.16 -7.78 -8.78
C VAL A 369 -9.12 -6.24 -8.77
N ALA A 370 -8.64 -5.63 -9.85
CA ALA A 370 -8.64 -4.19 -10.04
C ALA A 370 -10.07 -3.62 -10.07
N ALA A 371 -10.98 -4.27 -10.80
CA ALA A 371 -12.39 -3.87 -10.88
C ALA A 371 -13.11 -3.94 -9.54
N LEU A 372 -12.84 -4.96 -8.73
CA LEU A 372 -13.38 -5.07 -7.37
C LEU A 372 -12.79 -4.00 -6.45
N THR A 373 -11.47 -3.79 -6.51
CA THR A 373 -10.81 -2.76 -5.69
C THR A 373 -11.29 -1.35 -6.04
N GLY A 374 -11.43 -1.06 -7.33
CA GLY A 374 -12.01 0.18 -7.84
C GLY A 374 -13.46 0.37 -7.39
N HIS A 375 -14.26 -0.71 -7.38
CA HIS A 375 -15.62 -0.67 -6.84
C HIS A 375 -15.67 -0.22 -5.38
N ILE A 376 -14.88 -0.87 -4.52
CA ILE A 376 -14.84 -0.61 -3.08
C ILE A 376 -14.33 0.80 -2.81
N ALA A 377 -13.27 1.22 -3.52
CA ALA A 377 -12.69 2.55 -3.37
C ALA A 377 -13.67 3.65 -3.81
N ARG A 378 -14.40 3.46 -4.92
CA ARG A 378 -15.40 4.43 -5.39
C ARG A 378 -16.59 4.52 -4.43
N GLU A 379 -17.09 3.40 -3.94
CA GLU A 379 -18.19 3.41 -2.97
C GLU A 379 -17.79 4.08 -1.65
N ALA A 380 -16.55 3.82 -1.18
CA ALA A 380 -15.99 4.54 -0.04
C ALA A 380 -15.95 6.07 -0.27
N ARG A 381 -15.62 6.54 -1.48
CA ARG A 381 -15.66 7.97 -1.83
C ARG A 381 -17.09 8.53 -1.83
N ARG A 382 -18.06 7.78 -2.36
CA ARG A 382 -19.47 8.19 -2.39
C ARG A 382 -20.02 8.35 -0.98
N ILE A 383 -19.72 7.40 -0.09
CA ILE A 383 -20.08 7.48 1.34
C ILE A 383 -19.38 8.67 2.00
N ALA A 384 -18.07 8.84 1.78
CA ALA A 384 -17.32 9.96 2.35
C ALA A 384 -17.87 11.33 1.91
N ALA A 385 -18.26 11.48 0.64
CA ALA A 385 -18.81 12.72 0.09
C ALA A 385 -20.17 13.10 0.71
N ARG A 386 -20.97 12.11 1.13
CA ARG A 386 -22.26 12.32 1.81
C ARG A 386 -22.11 12.52 3.32
N ALA A 387 -20.96 12.16 3.89
CA ALA A 387 -20.72 12.30 5.32
C ALA A 387 -20.53 13.79 5.69
N PRO A 388 -21.03 14.26 6.86
CA PRO A 388 -20.89 15.65 7.29
C PRO A 388 -19.44 16.16 7.36
N SER A 389 -18.49 15.24 7.51
CA SER A 389 -17.07 15.55 7.61
C SER A 389 -16.32 15.48 6.27
N GLY A 390 -16.98 15.06 5.18
CA GLY A 390 -16.35 14.77 3.90
C GLY A 390 -15.39 13.55 3.93
N ARG A 391 -15.39 12.79 5.04
CA ARG A 391 -14.46 11.69 5.30
C ARG A 391 -15.20 10.43 5.73
N LEU A 392 -14.68 9.29 5.27
CA LEU A 392 -15.09 7.98 5.75
C LEU A 392 -14.57 7.75 7.18
N CYS A 393 -15.46 7.36 8.08
CA CYS A 393 -15.13 7.12 9.48
C CYS A 393 -15.95 5.93 10.02
N PRO A 394 -15.31 4.82 10.45
CA PRO A 394 -13.87 4.52 10.44
C PRO A 394 -13.24 4.51 9.03
N PRO A 395 -11.93 4.79 8.89
CA PRO A 395 -11.26 4.85 7.59
C PRO A 395 -11.13 3.46 6.93
N LEU A 396 -11.18 3.43 5.60
CA LEU A 396 -10.85 2.24 4.80
C LEU A 396 -9.32 2.18 4.62
N THR A 397 -8.70 1.05 4.96
CA THR A 397 -7.27 0.83 4.74
C THR A 397 -7.04 -0.10 3.56
N LEU A 398 -6.36 0.39 2.53
CA LEU A 398 -5.90 -0.39 1.38
C LEU A 398 -4.47 -0.86 1.65
N VAL A 399 -4.29 -2.15 1.86
CA VAL A 399 -2.97 -2.79 2.00
C VAL A 399 -2.69 -3.56 0.72
N LEU A 400 -1.97 -2.90 -0.19
CA LEU A 400 -1.71 -3.40 -1.53
C LEU A 400 -0.33 -4.07 -1.56
N ASP A 401 -0.27 -5.37 -1.27
CA ASP A 401 0.95 -6.15 -1.49
C ASP A 401 1.05 -6.53 -2.97
N GLU A 402 2.24 -6.34 -3.55
CA GLU A 402 2.52 -6.52 -4.98
C GLU A 402 1.49 -5.82 -5.88
N ALA A 403 1.19 -4.54 -5.55
CA ALA A 403 0.18 -3.73 -6.24
C ALA A 403 0.38 -3.67 -7.77
N ALA A 404 1.64 -3.68 -8.22
CA ALA A 404 1.98 -3.64 -9.64
C ALA A 404 1.55 -4.91 -10.42
N LEU A 405 1.38 -6.04 -9.73
CA LEU A 405 1.07 -7.34 -10.32
C LEU A 405 -0.41 -7.70 -10.17
N ILE A 406 -0.97 -7.56 -8.97
CA ILE A 406 -2.29 -8.11 -8.65
C ILE A 406 -3.41 -7.08 -8.81
N CYS A 407 -3.17 -5.85 -8.35
CA CYS A 407 -4.20 -4.82 -8.27
C CYS A 407 -3.67 -3.48 -8.79
N PRO A 408 -3.46 -3.40 -10.12
CA PRO A 408 -2.99 -2.19 -10.76
C PRO A 408 -4.12 -1.16 -10.83
N VAL A 409 -4.31 -0.47 -9.73
CA VAL A 409 -5.20 0.69 -9.62
C VAL A 409 -4.48 1.96 -10.06
N PRO A 410 -5.20 3.01 -10.48
CA PRO A 410 -4.58 4.29 -10.86
C PRO A 410 -4.09 5.05 -9.62
N LEU A 411 -2.99 4.56 -9.03
CA LEU A 411 -2.36 5.07 -7.81
C LEU A 411 -1.96 6.54 -7.95
N GLU A 412 -1.53 6.98 -9.12
CA GLU A 412 -1.19 8.38 -9.41
C GLU A 412 -2.35 9.34 -9.09
N SER A 413 -3.59 8.93 -9.36
CA SER A 413 -4.79 9.72 -9.03
C SER A 413 -5.25 9.50 -7.60
N TRP A 414 -5.18 8.25 -7.10
CA TRP A 414 -5.67 7.90 -5.77
C TRP A 414 -4.80 8.49 -4.66
N THR A 415 -3.48 8.53 -4.86
CA THR A 415 -2.55 9.07 -3.86
C THR A 415 -2.76 10.55 -3.58
N ALA A 416 -3.30 11.32 -4.53
CA ALA A 416 -3.59 12.75 -4.35
C ALA A 416 -4.92 13.01 -3.60
N ASP A 417 -5.95 12.18 -3.82
CA ASP A 417 -7.33 12.47 -3.37
C ASP A 417 -7.79 11.60 -2.18
N MET A 418 -7.30 10.36 -2.06
CA MET A 418 -7.85 9.36 -1.13
C MET A 418 -7.60 9.68 0.34
N GLY A 419 -6.44 10.25 0.67
CA GLY A 419 -6.09 10.60 2.05
C GLY A 419 -7.04 11.63 2.67
N GLY A 420 -7.56 12.55 1.83
CA GLY A 420 -8.54 13.56 2.22
C GLY A 420 -9.93 12.99 2.52
N ARG A 421 -10.26 11.81 1.97
CA ARG A 421 -11.59 11.18 2.06
C ARG A 421 -11.67 10.04 3.08
N GLY A 422 -10.59 9.78 3.84
CA GLY A 422 -10.55 8.71 4.82
C GLY A 422 -10.26 7.32 4.23
N VAL A 423 -9.59 7.28 3.06
CA VAL A 423 -9.06 6.05 2.47
C VAL A 423 -7.52 6.08 2.59
N HIS A 424 -6.98 5.21 3.43
CA HIS A 424 -5.54 5.12 3.69
C HIS A 424 -4.90 4.10 2.75
N ILE A 425 -3.81 4.47 2.07
CA ILE A 425 -3.12 3.61 1.11
C ILE A 425 -1.75 3.21 1.63
N ILE A 426 -1.52 1.89 1.72
CA ILE A 426 -0.23 1.27 2.01
C ILE A 426 0.10 0.36 0.85
N ALA A 427 1.02 0.76 -0.01
CA ALA A 427 1.41 -0.02 -1.20
C ALA A 427 2.84 -0.55 -1.04
N ALA A 428 3.03 -1.84 -1.31
CA ALA A 428 4.34 -2.49 -1.26
C ALA A 428 4.82 -2.87 -2.66
N PHE A 429 6.08 -2.54 -2.92
CA PHE A 429 6.78 -2.78 -4.18
C PHE A 429 8.10 -3.49 -3.93
N GLN A 430 8.60 -4.19 -4.95
CA GLN A 430 9.92 -4.83 -4.89
C GLN A 430 11.03 -3.81 -5.14
N SER A 431 10.88 -3.01 -6.19
CA SER A 431 11.82 -1.99 -6.63
C SER A 431 11.07 -0.77 -7.19
N ARG A 432 11.79 0.33 -7.40
CA ARG A 432 11.23 1.49 -8.13
C ARG A 432 11.14 1.18 -9.62
N ALA A 433 12.02 0.34 -10.17
CA ALA A 433 11.89 -0.16 -11.55
C ALA A 433 10.52 -0.83 -11.81
N GLN A 434 9.99 -1.61 -10.86
CA GLN A 434 8.65 -2.22 -10.97
C GLN A 434 7.54 -1.14 -11.04
N LEU A 435 7.69 -0.04 -10.29
CA LEU A 435 6.76 1.09 -10.31
C LEU A 435 6.81 1.79 -11.67
N ILE A 436 8.01 2.05 -12.20
CA ILE A 436 8.22 2.68 -13.51
C ILE A 436 7.68 1.80 -14.65
N SER A 437 7.90 0.49 -14.58
CA SER A 437 7.43 -0.47 -15.59
C SER A 437 5.91 -0.57 -15.67
N ARG A 438 5.17 -0.21 -14.61
CA ARG A 438 3.70 -0.33 -14.58
C ARG A 438 2.99 1.00 -14.81
N TRP A 439 3.48 2.09 -14.23
CA TRP A 439 2.84 3.43 -14.30
C TRP A 439 3.63 4.43 -15.16
N GLY A 440 4.70 3.99 -15.81
CA GLY A 440 5.65 4.86 -16.52
C GLY A 440 6.46 5.75 -15.58
N ALA A 441 7.46 6.44 -16.13
CA ALA A 441 8.32 7.34 -15.36
C ALA A 441 7.55 8.51 -14.73
N THR A 442 6.59 9.09 -15.46
CA THR A 442 5.77 10.20 -14.97
C THR A 442 4.84 9.77 -13.84
N GLY A 443 4.12 8.65 -14.00
CA GLY A 443 3.22 8.13 -12.96
C GLY A 443 3.97 7.73 -11.70
N ALA A 444 5.12 7.05 -11.84
CA ALA A 444 5.99 6.71 -10.72
C ALA A 444 6.45 7.94 -9.93
N ARG A 445 6.82 9.03 -10.63
CA ARG A 445 7.21 10.31 -9.99
C ARG A 445 6.06 10.95 -9.22
N VAL A 446 4.84 10.91 -9.76
CA VAL A 446 3.63 11.43 -9.07
C VAL A 446 3.33 10.61 -7.81
N ILE A 447 3.36 9.28 -7.92
CA ILE A 447 3.12 8.37 -6.79
C ILE A 447 4.14 8.58 -5.67
N LEU A 448 5.43 8.68 -6.00
CA LEU A 448 6.50 8.97 -5.04
C LEU A 448 6.37 10.38 -4.45
N GLY A 449 6.00 11.38 -5.25
CA GLY A 449 5.83 12.76 -4.79
C GLY A 449 4.67 12.96 -3.83
N ASN A 450 3.59 12.20 -4.00
CA ASN A 450 2.41 12.23 -3.13
C ASN A 450 2.57 11.36 -1.87
N ALA A 451 3.62 10.54 -1.79
CA ALA A 451 3.86 9.69 -0.63
C ALA A 451 4.27 10.51 0.59
N GLY A 452 3.49 10.45 1.67
CA GLY A 452 3.84 11.09 2.94
C GLY A 452 4.98 10.36 3.67
N ALA A 453 5.09 9.05 3.46
CA ALA A 453 6.21 8.26 3.97
C ALA A 453 6.63 7.13 3.02
N VAL A 454 7.93 6.91 2.93
CA VAL A 454 8.54 5.79 2.20
C VAL A 454 9.38 4.96 3.17
N VAL A 455 9.11 3.66 3.25
CA VAL A 455 9.82 2.69 4.09
C VAL A 455 10.64 1.77 3.21
N LEU A 456 11.97 1.76 3.41
CA LEU A 456 12.93 1.00 2.62
C LEU A 456 13.50 -0.17 3.44
N PHE A 457 13.34 -1.40 2.95
CA PHE A 457 13.82 -2.67 3.53
C PHE A 457 15.13 -3.19 2.89
N CYS A 458 15.94 -2.32 2.29
CA CYS A 458 16.93 -2.64 1.27
C CYS A 458 17.85 -3.88 1.49
N GLN A 459 18.07 -4.59 0.38
CA GLN A 459 19.26 -5.31 -0.11
C GLN A 459 18.77 -5.85 -1.48
N GLY A 460 18.95 -5.06 -2.54
CA GLY A 460 18.68 -5.41 -3.93
C GLY A 460 19.81 -4.81 -4.77
N ASP A 461 20.09 -5.40 -5.93
CA ASP A 461 21.35 -5.16 -6.65
C ASP A 461 21.27 -3.98 -7.65
N ASP A 462 20.11 -3.33 -7.73
CA ASP A 462 19.88 -2.22 -8.64
C ASP A 462 20.58 -0.94 -8.15
N THR A 463 21.66 -0.59 -8.85
CA THR A 463 22.50 0.57 -8.53
C THR A 463 21.77 1.89 -8.76
N GLU A 464 20.87 1.96 -9.74
CA GLU A 464 20.13 3.20 -10.04
C GLU A 464 19.15 3.52 -8.91
N ASP A 465 18.39 2.51 -8.47
CA ASP A 465 17.48 2.63 -7.34
C ASP A 465 18.20 3.01 -6.05
N LEU A 466 19.32 2.35 -5.74
CA LEU A 466 20.12 2.67 -4.54
C LEU A 466 20.68 4.10 -4.59
N THR A 467 21.14 4.55 -5.76
CA THR A 467 21.65 5.92 -5.96
C THR A 467 20.53 6.95 -5.81
N HIS A 468 19.35 6.66 -6.35
CA HIS A 468 18.17 7.50 -6.18
C HIS A 468 17.79 7.67 -4.70
N TRP A 469 17.67 6.57 -3.96
CA TRP A 469 17.36 6.62 -2.53
C TRP A 469 18.46 7.30 -1.72
N SER A 470 19.74 7.05 -2.04
CA SER A 470 20.88 7.73 -1.42
C SER A 470 20.80 9.24 -1.60
N THR A 471 20.47 9.70 -2.81
CA THR A 471 20.32 11.13 -3.13
C THR A 471 19.18 11.77 -2.34
N LEU A 472 18.06 11.06 -2.17
CA LEU A 472 16.92 11.54 -1.37
C LEU A 472 17.24 11.68 0.13
N THR A 473 18.25 10.97 0.64
CA THR A 473 18.69 11.13 2.04
C THR A 473 19.47 12.42 2.28
N GLY A 474 19.93 13.08 1.21
CA GLY A 474 20.75 14.29 1.25
C GLY A 474 22.22 14.01 1.59
N ASP A 475 22.96 15.10 1.82
CA ASP A 475 24.39 15.08 2.13
C ASP A 475 24.67 15.56 3.57
N ARG A 476 25.72 15.01 4.17
CA ARG A 476 26.31 15.45 5.44
C ARG A 476 27.78 15.83 5.24
N ASP A 477 28.26 16.75 6.09
CA ASP A 477 29.68 17.09 6.12
C ASP A 477 30.41 16.13 7.08
N GLU A 478 31.39 15.41 6.57
CA GLU A 478 32.28 14.54 7.35
C GLU A 478 33.61 15.26 7.57
N PRO A 479 34.03 15.50 8.84
CA PRO A 479 35.31 16.11 9.12
C PRO A 479 36.43 15.12 8.82
N VAL A 480 37.28 15.44 7.86
CA VAL A 480 38.48 14.68 7.53
C VAL A 480 39.65 15.33 8.25
N THR A 481 40.31 14.55 9.10
CA THR A 481 41.51 14.99 9.83
C THR A 481 42.71 14.31 9.20
N THR A 482 43.58 15.10 8.56
CA THR A 482 44.85 14.58 8.04
C THR A 482 45.87 14.55 9.18
N THR A 483 46.53 13.41 9.35
CA THR A 483 47.57 13.21 10.36
C THR A 483 48.91 12.94 9.67
N ASP A 484 49.98 13.53 10.20
CA ASP A 484 51.35 13.30 9.75
C ASP A 484 51.88 11.93 10.25
N GLN A 485 53.03 11.47 9.75
CA GLN A 485 53.67 10.20 10.14
C GLN A 485 53.96 10.09 11.65
N ARG A 486 54.02 11.22 12.36
CA ARG A 486 54.18 11.32 13.82
C ARG A 486 52.85 11.44 14.60
N GLY A 487 51.70 11.24 13.95
CA GLY A 487 50.37 11.29 14.56
C GLY A 487 49.85 12.70 14.89
N ARG A 488 50.55 13.76 14.50
CA ARG A 488 50.08 15.15 14.69
C ARG A 488 49.06 15.54 13.62
N VAL A 489 47.98 16.18 14.04
CA VAL A 489 46.93 16.71 13.15
C VAL A 489 47.47 17.92 12.39
N THR A 490 47.59 17.82 11.08
CA THR A 490 48.14 18.88 10.22
C THR A 490 47.05 19.73 9.56
N SER A 491 45.87 19.16 9.29
CA SER A 491 44.75 19.88 8.71
C SER A 491 43.40 19.24 9.07
N ARG A 492 42.36 20.08 9.19
CA ARG A 492 40.96 19.66 9.32
C ARG A 492 40.20 20.22 8.13
N SER A 493 39.72 19.34 7.25
CA SER A 493 38.86 19.69 6.13
C SER A 493 37.48 19.04 6.29
N THR A 494 36.48 19.51 5.57
CA THR A 494 35.15 18.89 5.54
C THR A 494 34.88 18.32 4.17
N ARG A 495 34.43 17.07 4.11
CA ARG A 495 34.02 16.40 2.87
C ARG A 495 32.51 16.18 2.88
N LYS A 496 31.84 16.51 1.78
CA LYS A 496 30.42 16.16 1.60
C LYS A 496 30.30 14.68 1.27
N VAL A 497 29.51 13.95 2.05
CA VAL A 497 29.23 12.52 1.89
C VAL A 497 27.72 12.33 2.03
N PRO A 498 27.09 11.42 1.26
CA PRO A 498 25.67 11.12 1.44
C PRO A 498 25.36 10.72 2.89
N VAL A 499 24.18 11.09 3.38
CA VAL A 499 23.74 10.73 4.74
C VAL A 499 23.70 9.21 4.92
N ILE A 500 23.14 8.52 3.94
CA ILE A 500 23.18 7.06 3.82
C ILE A 500 23.70 6.74 2.43
N THR A 501 24.82 6.05 2.34
CA THR A 501 25.40 5.69 1.03
C THR A 501 24.63 4.57 0.37
N ALA A 502 24.72 4.47 -0.97
CA ALA A 502 24.17 3.34 -1.72
C ALA A 502 24.66 1.99 -1.18
N ALA A 503 25.92 1.88 -0.77
CA ALA A 503 26.49 0.68 -0.17
C ALA A 503 25.90 0.37 1.22
N GLN A 504 25.56 1.38 2.02
CA GLN A 504 24.88 1.18 3.31
C GLN A 504 23.41 0.80 3.14
N LEU A 505 22.73 1.37 2.13
CA LEU A 505 21.38 0.99 1.76
C LEU A 505 21.37 -0.45 1.25
N ALA A 506 22.30 -0.80 0.35
CA ALA A 506 22.50 -2.18 -0.06
C ALA A 506 22.67 -3.03 1.19
N ASN A 507 23.70 -2.79 2.02
CA ASN A 507 24.04 -3.62 3.19
C ASN A 507 23.17 -3.45 4.45
N LEU A 508 21.89 -3.11 4.31
CA LEU A 508 21.02 -2.93 5.46
C LEU A 508 20.75 -4.27 6.18
N PRO A 509 20.97 -4.35 7.51
CA PRO A 509 20.70 -5.56 8.27
C PRO A 509 19.22 -5.98 8.22
N LYS A 510 18.96 -7.29 8.23
CA LYS A 510 17.59 -7.84 8.21
C LYS A 510 16.74 -7.24 9.34
N GLY A 511 15.60 -6.66 8.97
CA GLY A 511 14.64 -6.05 9.91
C GLY A 511 14.94 -4.61 10.31
N ARG A 512 16.08 -4.04 9.89
CA ARG A 512 16.27 -2.59 9.86
C ARG A 512 15.60 -2.00 8.62
N VAL A 513 15.13 -0.78 8.76
CA VAL A 513 14.50 -0.01 7.68
C VAL A 513 14.99 1.43 7.71
N VAL A 514 15.08 2.01 6.53
CA VAL A 514 15.22 3.46 6.35
C VAL A 514 13.83 4.03 6.10
N VAL A 515 13.45 5.07 6.83
CA VAL A 515 12.17 5.75 6.65
C VAL A 515 12.44 7.17 6.18
N LEU A 516 11.91 7.50 5.01
CA LEU A 516 11.83 8.85 4.48
C LEU A 516 10.43 9.38 4.78
N HIS A 517 10.32 10.53 5.43
CA HIS A 517 9.04 11.13 5.80
C HIS A 517 9.02 12.58 5.33
N SER A 518 7.90 13.03 4.75
CA SER A 518 7.74 14.41 4.32
C SER A 518 7.83 15.35 5.53
N GLY A 519 8.86 16.21 5.58
CA GLY A 519 9.06 17.18 6.66
C GLY A 519 10.02 16.77 7.78
N MET A 520 10.77 15.67 7.65
CA MET A 520 11.92 15.41 8.54
C MET A 520 13.06 14.65 7.83
N PRO A 521 14.31 14.74 8.33
CA PRO A 521 15.42 13.98 7.79
C PRO A 521 15.20 12.45 7.87
N PRO A 522 15.97 11.62 7.13
CA PRO A 522 15.80 10.17 7.13
C PRO A 522 15.95 9.55 8.51
N VAL A 523 15.16 8.52 8.80
CA VAL A 523 15.24 7.75 10.07
C VAL A 523 15.73 6.34 9.80
N LEU A 524 16.74 5.94 10.55
CA LEU A 524 17.11 4.53 10.70
C LEU A 524 16.39 3.92 11.90
N GLY A 525 15.70 2.81 11.68
CA GLY A 525 14.93 2.15 12.72
C GLY A 525 14.68 0.66 12.46
N TRP A 526 14.03 0.02 13.41
CA TRP A 526 13.61 -1.38 13.33
C TRP A 526 12.15 -1.48 12.93
N ALA A 527 11.86 -2.28 11.91
CA ALA A 527 10.50 -2.62 11.55
C ALA A 527 9.90 -3.57 12.60
N ARG A 528 8.66 -3.30 13.02
CA ARG A 528 7.94 -4.18 13.95
C ARG A 528 7.27 -5.29 13.15
N MET A 529 7.93 -6.44 13.05
CA MET A 529 7.39 -7.62 12.38
C MET A 529 6.18 -8.22 13.14
N ALA A 530 5.11 -8.56 12.43
CA ALA A 530 3.87 -9.08 13.01
C ALA A 530 4.08 -10.35 13.85
N TRP A 531 4.85 -11.32 13.37
CA TRP A 531 5.12 -12.59 14.09
C TRP A 531 5.91 -12.42 15.40
N LYS A 532 6.57 -11.27 15.61
CA LYS A 532 7.23 -10.95 16.89
C LYS A 532 6.25 -10.38 17.92
N ARG A 533 5.04 -9.98 17.51
CA ARG A 533 4.05 -9.40 18.41
C ARG A 533 3.45 -10.46 19.33
N ARG A 534 3.14 -10.06 20.57
CA ARG A 534 2.59 -10.98 21.59
C ARG A 534 1.20 -11.48 21.22
N ASP A 535 0.34 -10.63 20.68
CA ASP A 535 -1.01 -10.98 20.23
C ASP A 535 -0.99 -12.04 19.12
N VAL A 536 -0.19 -11.83 18.07
CA VAL A 536 -0.01 -12.80 16.98
C VAL A 536 0.54 -14.13 17.50
N ARG A 537 1.57 -14.10 18.35
CA ARG A 537 2.14 -15.33 18.94
C ARG A 537 1.15 -16.06 19.82
N THR A 538 0.32 -15.34 20.56
CA THR A 538 -0.68 -15.94 21.45
C THR A 538 -1.77 -16.60 20.62
N HIS A 539 -2.26 -15.92 19.59
CA HIS A 539 -3.23 -16.47 18.65
C HIS A 539 -2.68 -17.69 17.91
N ALA A 540 -1.48 -17.61 17.32
CA ALA A 540 -0.85 -18.73 16.62
C ALA A 540 -0.64 -19.96 17.53
N ARG A 541 -0.31 -19.76 18.81
CA ARG A 541 -0.23 -20.86 19.79
C ARG A 541 -1.60 -21.47 20.09
N ALA A 542 -2.63 -20.64 20.23
CA ALA A 542 -4.00 -21.11 20.45
C ALA A 542 -4.50 -21.92 19.25
N THR A 543 -4.31 -21.41 18.02
CA THR A 543 -4.65 -22.11 16.78
C THR A 543 -3.90 -23.43 16.67
N ARG A 544 -2.59 -23.44 16.90
CA ARG A 544 -1.79 -24.68 16.87
C ARG A 544 -2.29 -25.72 17.87
N ARG A 545 -2.66 -25.31 19.09
CA ARG A 545 -3.23 -26.21 20.10
C ARG A 545 -4.59 -26.75 19.67
N ALA A 546 -5.45 -25.91 19.09
CA ALA A 546 -6.75 -26.32 18.58
C ALA A 546 -6.59 -27.32 17.41
N THR A 547 -5.71 -27.04 16.45
CA THR A 547 -5.41 -27.96 15.34
C THR A 547 -4.83 -29.28 15.85
N GLN A 548 -3.89 -29.24 16.80
CA GLN A 548 -3.35 -30.46 17.43
C GLN A 548 -4.41 -31.26 18.17
N ALA A 549 -5.36 -30.61 18.85
CA ALA A 549 -6.46 -31.29 19.51
C ALA A 549 -7.41 -31.96 18.50
N VAL A 550 -7.71 -31.30 17.37
CA VAL A 550 -8.53 -31.88 16.28
C VAL A 550 -7.81 -33.06 15.62
N VAL A 551 -6.52 -32.93 15.33
CA VAL A 551 -5.71 -34.03 14.76
C VAL A 551 -5.66 -35.20 15.74
N ALA A 552 -5.39 -34.95 17.02
CA ALA A 552 -5.38 -36.00 18.04
C ALA A 552 -6.75 -36.68 18.20
N ALA A 553 -7.85 -35.92 18.15
CA ALA A 553 -9.20 -36.47 18.17
C ALA A 553 -9.49 -37.31 16.92
N ALA A 554 -9.07 -36.86 15.73
CA ALA A 554 -9.21 -37.61 14.49
C ALA A 554 -8.39 -38.91 14.52
N GLU A 555 -7.16 -38.87 15.03
CA GLU A 555 -6.31 -40.06 15.23
C GLU A 555 -6.94 -41.04 16.22
N GLN A 556 -7.53 -40.56 17.32
CA GLN A 556 -8.26 -41.40 18.29
C GLN A 556 -9.48 -42.09 17.65
N VAL A 557 -10.28 -41.37 16.86
CA VAL A 557 -11.42 -41.95 16.14
C VAL A 557 -10.94 -43.00 15.13
N THR A 558 -9.86 -42.71 14.41
CA THR A 558 -9.29 -43.64 13.43
C THR A 558 -8.74 -44.91 14.09
N HIS A 559 -8.03 -44.77 15.22
CA HIS A 559 -7.53 -45.89 16.01
C HIS A 559 -8.66 -46.70 16.66
N ALA A 560 -9.75 -46.05 17.11
CA ALA A 560 -10.93 -46.74 17.63
C ALA A 560 -11.72 -47.48 16.54
N ALA A 561 -11.68 -47.02 15.29
CA ALA A 561 -12.35 -47.64 14.14
C ALA A 561 -11.55 -48.80 13.50
N GLN A 562 -10.23 -48.85 13.67
CA GLN A 562 -9.37 -49.93 13.16
C GLN A 562 -9.76 -51.35 13.64
N PRO A 563 -10.07 -51.61 14.93
CA PRO A 563 -10.46 -52.95 15.37
C PRO A 563 -11.83 -53.40 14.83
N THR A 564 -12.78 -52.49 14.62
CA THR A 564 -14.09 -52.78 14.02
C THR A 564 -13.99 -53.05 12.53
N ALA A 565 -13.21 -52.25 11.79
CA ALA A 565 -12.89 -52.52 10.39
C ALA A 565 -12.15 -53.87 10.21
N GLY A 566 -11.21 -54.18 11.09
CA GLY A 566 -10.48 -55.45 11.14
C GLY A 566 -11.33 -56.67 11.53
N ARG A 567 -12.40 -56.47 12.31
CA ARG A 567 -13.41 -57.50 12.62
C ARG A 567 -14.37 -57.73 11.47
N LEU A 568 -14.82 -56.67 10.78
CA LEU A 568 -15.66 -56.75 9.58
C LEU A 568 -14.93 -57.43 8.43
N THR A 569 -13.67 -57.09 8.16
CA THR A 569 -12.86 -57.79 7.16
C THR A 569 -12.62 -59.26 7.52
N ARG A 570 -12.39 -59.58 8.81
CA ARG A 570 -12.31 -60.99 9.26
C ARG A 570 -13.64 -61.73 9.14
N ALA A 571 -14.76 -61.06 9.41
CA ALA A 571 -16.10 -61.64 9.26
C ALA A 571 -16.44 -61.89 7.79
N LEU A 572 -16.19 -60.91 6.91
CA LEU A 572 -16.35 -61.05 5.46
C LEU A 572 -15.45 -62.15 4.90
N ARG A 573 -14.19 -62.24 5.34
CA ARG A 573 -13.25 -63.30 4.94
C ARG A 573 -13.69 -64.68 5.43
N ARG A 574 -14.32 -64.79 6.60
CA ARG A 574 -14.92 -66.03 7.10
C ARG A 574 -16.14 -66.46 6.26
N ILE A 575 -16.97 -65.51 5.85
CA ILE A 575 -18.14 -65.75 4.99
C ILE A 575 -17.69 -66.21 3.58
N THR A 576 -16.66 -65.57 3.01
CA THR A 576 -16.12 -65.97 1.70
C THR A 576 -15.33 -67.27 1.73
N SER A 577 -14.65 -67.59 2.85
CA SER A 577 -13.93 -68.87 3.02
C SER A 577 -14.82 -70.09 3.28
N ARG A 578 -16.11 -69.90 3.61
CA ARG A 578 -17.07 -70.98 3.89
C ARG A 578 -17.86 -71.47 2.69
N ARG A 579 -17.66 -70.89 1.50
CA ARG A 579 -18.15 -71.49 0.25
C ARG A 579 -17.04 -72.35 -0.36
N PRO A 580 -17.18 -73.69 -0.44
CA PRO A 580 -16.33 -74.47 -1.32
C PRO A 580 -16.67 -74.06 -2.75
N ALA A 581 -15.65 -73.69 -3.53
CA ALA A 581 -15.81 -73.50 -4.97
C ALA A 581 -16.29 -74.83 -5.58
N PRO A 582 -17.36 -74.86 -6.39
CA PRO A 582 -17.71 -76.07 -7.12
C PRO A 582 -16.59 -76.38 -8.11
N SER A 583 -16.12 -77.63 -8.09
CA SER A 583 -15.16 -78.16 -9.06
C SER A 583 -15.74 -78.00 -10.47
N ALA A 584 -15.13 -77.14 -11.28
CA ALA A 584 -15.47 -76.99 -12.68
C ALA A 584 -15.05 -78.26 -13.46
N PRO A 585 -15.89 -78.80 -14.37
CA PRO A 585 -15.50 -79.89 -15.24
C PRO A 585 -14.54 -79.40 -16.32
N ASN A 586 -13.59 -80.25 -16.71
CA ASN A 586 -12.70 -80.07 -17.86
C ASN A 586 -13.51 -79.69 -19.11
N ALA A 587 -13.26 -78.48 -19.63
CA ALA A 587 -13.70 -78.05 -20.95
C ALA A 587 -12.45 -77.64 -21.76
N PRO A 588 -12.39 -77.97 -23.07
CA PRO A 588 -11.18 -77.83 -23.87
C PRO A 588 -10.89 -76.37 -24.21
N ALA A 589 -9.61 -76.08 -24.44
CA ALA A 589 -9.10 -74.74 -24.73
C ALA A 589 -9.77 -74.12 -25.98
N PRO A 590 -10.24 -72.87 -25.91
CA PRO A 590 -10.44 -72.05 -27.10
C PRO A 590 -9.15 -71.27 -27.41
N ASP A 591 -8.63 -71.49 -28.62
CA ASP A 591 -7.65 -70.64 -29.26
C ASP A 591 -8.17 -69.18 -29.32
N ASN A 592 -7.33 -68.25 -28.87
CA ASN A 592 -7.49 -66.78 -28.82
C ASN A 592 -7.83 -66.19 -27.45
N ALA A 593 -6.78 -66.02 -26.64
CA ALA A 593 -6.73 -64.99 -25.60
C ALA A 593 -6.01 -63.74 -26.15
N PRO A 594 -6.51 -62.51 -25.96
CA PRO A 594 -5.73 -61.31 -26.21
C PRO A 594 -4.60 -61.19 -25.19
N VAL A 595 -3.37 -61.12 -25.70
CA VAL A 595 -2.13 -60.96 -24.92
C VAL A 595 -2.18 -59.67 -24.10
N SER A 596 -1.96 -59.77 -22.78
CA SER A 596 -1.79 -58.59 -21.92
C SER A 596 -0.50 -57.83 -22.27
N PRO A 597 -0.51 -56.50 -22.38
CA PRO A 597 0.70 -55.75 -22.73
C PRO A 597 1.72 -55.77 -21.59
N ARG A 598 2.98 -56.12 -21.92
CA ARG A 598 4.14 -56.03 -21.01
C ARG A 598 4.58 -54.57 -20.81
N PRO A 599 5.11 -54.19 -19.63
CA PRO A 599 5.59 -52.84 -19.38
C PRO A 599 6.90 -52.56 -20.12
N TRP A 600 7.02 -51.35 -20.67
CA TRP A 600 8.23 -50.85 -21.34
C TRP A 600 9.04 -49.97 -20.39
N VAL A 601 10.36 -50.08 -20.43
CA VAL A 601 11.30 -49.15 -19.78
C VAL A 601 11.95 -48.29 -20.87
N VAL A 602 12.01 -46.98 -20.65
CA VAL A 602 12.60 -46.00 -21.57
C VAL A 602 13.98 -45.63 -21.04
N ASP A 603 15.04 -45.87 -21.81
CA ASP A 603 16.38 -45.37 -21.50
C ASP A 603 16.59 -43.92 -21.97
N THR A 604 17.60 -43.24 -21.40
CA THR A 604 17.87 -41.79 -21.50
C THR A 604 18.19 -41.25 -22.90
N HIS A 605 18.16 -42.08 -23.94
CA HIS A 605 18.28 -41.67 -25.35
C HIS A 605 17.03 -41.98 -26.21
N GLY A 606 15.89 -42.30 -25.58
CA GLY A 606 14.58 -42.25 -26.22
C GLY A 606 14.26 -43.39 -27.20
N THR A 607 14.87 -44.56 -27.05
CA THR A 607 14.51 -45.76 -27.83
C THR A 607 14.09 -46.89 -26.89
N THR A 608 12.92 -47.50 -27.14
CA THR A 608 12.30 -48.53 -26.29
C THR A 608 12.48 -49.94 -26.88
N THR A 609 12.94 -50.91 -26.07
CA THR A 609 12.98 -52.35 -26.43
C THR A 609 12.36 -53.22 -25.33
N PRO A 610 11.69 -54.35 -25.66
CA PRO A 610 10.99 -55.20 -24.69
C PRO A 610 11.93 -56.22 -24.01
N THR A 611 11.73 -56.44 -22.70
CA THR A 611 12.54 -57.33 -21.85
C THR A 611 12.16 -58.82 -22.01
N THR A 612 13.16 -59.68 -22.24
CA THR A 612 13.06 -61.15 -22.11
C THR A 612 13.79 -61.61 -20.84
N ASN A 613 13.06 -62.26 -19.93
CA ASN A 613 13.61 -62.96 -18.78
C ASN A 613 14.22 -64.29 -19.26
N GLY A 614 15.54 -64.41 -19.15
CA GLY A 614 16.23 -65.66 -19.40
C GLY A 614 17.61 -65.43 -19.98
N ASP A 615 18.51 -64.87 -19.17
CA ASP A 615 19.88 -65.36 -19.07
C ASP A 615 20.57 -64.61 -17.93
N ARG A 616 20.94 -65.35 -16.89
CA ARG A 616 22.04 -64.94 -16.01
C ARG A 616 23.32 -65.09 -16.83
N PRO A 617 24.21 -64.08 -16.80
CA PRO A 617 25.63 -64.40 -16.77
C PRO A 617 26.31 -63.84 -15.52
N ALA A 618 27.38 -64.55 -15.21
CA ALA A 618 28.22 -64.53 -14.03
C ALA A 618 28.84 -63.17 -13.65
N ASP A 619 29.25 -63.10 -12.37
CA ASP A 619 30.41 -62.34 -11.93
C ASP A 619 31.55 -62.40 -12.96
N HIS A 620 32.14 -61.26 -13.31
CA HIS A 620 33.58 -61.05 -13.28
C HIS A 620 33.95 -59.57 -13.53
N THR A 621 34.67 -59.05 -12.54
CA THR A 621 35.78 -58.08 -12.54
C THR A 621 36.47 -57.70 -13.87
N THR A 622 37.12 -56.51 -13.82
CA THR A 622 38.18 -55.93 -14.70
C THR A 622 37.71 -55.45 -16.08
N HIS A 623 37.92 -54.21 -16.52
CA HIS A 623 39.06 -53.28 -16.37
C HIS A 623 38.65 -51.82 -16.19
#